data_AF-A0A7S2YUU4-F1
#
_entry.id   AF-A0A7S2YUU4-F1
#
_cell.length_a   1.000
_cell.length_b   1.000
_cell.length_c   1.000
_cell.angle_alpha   90.00
_cell.angle_beta   90.00
_cell.angle_gamma   90.00
#
_symmetry.space_group_name_H-M   'P 1'
#
loop_
_entity.id
_entity.type
_entity.pdbx_description
1 polymer ?
#
loop_
_entity_poly.entity_id
_entity_poly.type
_entity_poly.pdbx_seq_one_letter_code
_entity_poly.pdbx_strand_id
1 'polypeptide(L)'
;MFYVNGCGGKLESLRHCSADVIGLDWGVSVREARQVLGNDRLLQGNVDPMVLFGTDTEIKSAVNQCIEEGVDILNVGNGVIQGTPEEAVGTLFDHVKSFEKVHT
;
A
#
# COMPACT_ATOMS: atom_id res chain seq x y z
N MET A 1 2.73 -14.19 -2.50
CA MET A 1 3.05 -12.75 -2.44
C MET A 1 4.56 -12.56 -2.56
N PHE A 2 5.01 -11.57 -3.33
CA PHE A 2 6.41 -11.16 -3.44
C PHE A 2 6.55 -9.66 -3.17
N TYR A 3 7.46 -9.27 -2.29
CA TYR A 3 7.72 -7.88 -1.91
C TYR A 3 9.19 -7.55 -2.15
N VAL A 4 9.45 -6.40 -2.77
CA VAL A 4 10.80 -5.88 -3.01
C VAL A 4 10.82 -4.43 -2.58
N ASN A 5 11.57 -4.10 -1.53
CA ASN A 5 11.78 -2.72 -1.16
C ASN A 5 12.59 -1.98 -2.27
N GLY A 6 12.22 -0.74 -2.57
CA GLY A 6 12.73 0.03 -3.69
C GLY A 6 12.38 -0.64 -5.02
N CYS A 7 11.10 -0.98 -5.24
CA CYS A 7 10.63 -1.65 -6.44
C CYS A 7 10.39 -0.74 -7.65
N GLY A 8 10.41 0.59 -7.50
CA GLY A 8 10.07 1.53 -8.57
C GLY A 8 10.84 1.29 -9.87
N GLY A 9 12.17 1.16 -9.81
CA GLY A 9 13.00 0.84 -10.97
C GLY A 9 12.94 -0.62 -11.45
N LYS A 10 12.09 -1.46 -10.87
CA LYS A 10 12.05 -2.92 -11.08
C LYS A 10 10.67 -3.43 -11.51
N LEU A 11 9.68 -2.55 -11.70
CA LEU A 11 8.30 -2.94 -12.04
C LEU A 11 8.22 -3.78 -13.32
N GLU A 12 8.95 -3.42 -14.38
CA GLU A 12 8.99 -4.22 -15.61
C GLU A 12 9.54 -5.64 -15.36
N SER A 13 10.61 -5.78 -14.56
CA SER A 13 11.14 -7.09 -14.18
C SER A 13 10.13 -7.91 -13.37
N LEU A 14 9.33 -7.25 -12.52
CA LEU A 14 8.31 -7.90 -11.70
C LEU A 14 7.15 -8.47 -12.53
N ARG A 15 6.95 -8.05 -13.79
CA ARG A 15 5.99 -8.69 -14.71
C ARG A 15 6.27 -10.17 -14.95
N HIS A 16 7.51 -10.59 -14.80
CA HIS A 16 7.93 -11.98 -14.98
C HIS A 16 7.88 -12.80 -13.68
N CYS A 17 7.60 -12.18 -12.54
CA CYS A 17 7.42 -12.88 -11.27
C CYS A 17 6.20 -13.81 -11.34
N SER A 18 6.20 -14.98 -10.73
CA SER A 18 5.01 -15.85 -10.72
C SER A 18 4.04 -15.57 -9.55
N ALA A 19 4.34 -14.57 -8.70
CA ALA A 19 3.52 -14.28 -7.53
C ALA A 19 2.18 -13.62 -7.90
N ASP A 20 1.10 -14.08 -7.26
CA ASP A 20 -0.27 -13.54 -7.42
C ASP A 20 -0.43 -12.13 -6.83
N VAL A 21 0.37 -11.82 -5.81
CA VAL A 21 0.36 -10.55 -5.09
C VAL A 21 1.74 -9.91 -5.14
N ILE A 22 1.82 -8.66 -5.57
CA ILE A 22 3.03 -7.85 -5.54
C ILE A 22 2.90 -6.79 -4.45
N GLY A 23 3.81 -6.81 -3.48
CA GLY A 23 3.91 -5.79 -2.46
C GLY A 23 4.72 -4.59 -2.97
N LEU A 24 4.17 -3.40 -2.77
CA LEU A 24 4.77 -2.13 -3.16
C LEU A 24 5.26 -1.38 -1.92
N ASP A 25 6.46 -0.80 -2.00
CA ASP A 25 6.90 0.20 -1.03
C ASP A 25 6.30 1.58 -1.35
N TRP A 26 6.43 2.53 -0.42
CA TRP A 26 5.82 3.86 -0.50
C TRP A 26 6.44 4.78 -1.55
N GLY A 27 7.60 4.42 -2.10
CA GLY A 27 8.30 5.20 -3.13
C GLY A 27 7.73 5.02 -4.54
N VAL A 28 6.69 4.20 -4.71
CA VAL A 28 6.08 3.85 -6.00
C VAL A 28 4.60 4.19 -5.97
N SER A 29 4.07 4.87 -6.99
CA SER A 29 2.61 5.04 -7.07
C SER A 29 1.94 3.70 -7.36
N VAL A 30 0.83 3.39 -6.67
CA VAL A 30 0.01 2.21 -6.97
C VAL A 30 -0.55 2.29 -8.39
N ARG A 31 -0.92 3.50 -8.83
CA ARG A 31 -1.38 3.76 -10.20
C ARG A 31 -0.32 3.43 -11.23
N GLU A 32 0.93 3.85 -11.01
CA GLU A 32 2.06 3.53 -11.89
C GLU A 32 2.31 2.01 -11.91
N ALA A 33 2.36 1.38 -10.73
CA ALA A 33 2.50 -0.06 -10.62
C ALA A 33 1.40 -0.81 -11.38
N ARG A 34 0.15 -0.33 -11.34
CA ARG A 34 -0.95 -0.92 -12.10
C ARG A 34 -0.77 -0.77 -13.61
N GLN A 35 -0.33 0.39 -14.08
CA GLN A 35 -0.06 0.61 -15.51
C GLN A 35 1.01 -0.34 -16.04
N VAL A 36 2.05 -0.59 -15.24
CA VAL A 36 3.13 -1.51 -15.61
C VAL A 36 2.69 -2.96 -15.44
N LEU A 37 2.25 -3.38 -14.25
CA LEU A 37 2.01 -4.79 -13.93
C LEU A 37 0.70 -5.35 -14.48
N GLY A 38 -0.22 -4.49 -14.90
CA GLY A 38 -1.55 -4.87 -15.36
C GLY A 38 -2.53 -5.19 -14.22
N ASN A 39 -3.73 -5.62 -14.59
CA ASN A 39 -4.82 -5.91 -13.65
C ASN A 39 -4.88 -7.38 -13.21
N ASP A 40 -4.04 -8.26 -13.77
CA ASP A 40 -4.06 -9.70 -13.50
C ASP A 40 -3.42 -10.09 -12.15
N ARG A 41 -2.82 -9.12 -11.46
CA ARG A 41 -2.14 -9.30 -10.17
C ARG A 41 -2.73 -8.39 -9.12
N LEU A 42 -2.78 -8.87 -7.89
CA LEU A 42 -3.15 -8.04 -6.75
C LEU A 42 -1.95 -7.18 -6.32
N LEU A 43 -2.21 -5.92 -6.02
CA LEU A 43 -1.25 -4.97 -5.47
C LEU A 43 -1.51 -4.78 -3.98
N GLN A 44 -0.45 -4.90 -3.18
CA GLN A 44 -0.51 -4.71 -1.74
C GLN A 44 0.38 -3.54 -1.30
N GLY A 45 -0.15 -2.64 -0.48
CA GLY A 45 0.58 -1.50 0.07
C GLY A 45 -0.26 -0.23 0.12
N ASN A 46 0.33 0.95 0.02
CA ASN A 46 1.76 1.17 0.19
C ASN A 46 2.07 2.39 1.06
N VAL A 47 1.23 2.63 2.08
CA VAL A 47 1.37 3.75 3.02
C VAL A 47 2.79 3.79 3.60
N ASP A 48 3.45 4.95 3.53
CA ASP A 48 4.75 5.14 4.19
C ASP A 48 4.59 4.90 5.71
N PRO A 49 5.33 3.95 6.32
CA PRO A 49 5.25 3.68 7.75
C PRO A 49 5.51 4.93 8.62
N MET A 50 6.27 5.91 8.13
CA MET A 50 6.55 7.15 8.86
C MET A 50 5.30 8.02 9.06
N VAL A 51 4.27 7.87 8.21
CA VAL A 51 2.99 8.60 8.36
C VAL A 51 2.30 8.28 9.69
N LEU A 52 2.57 7.10 10.27
CA LEU A 52 2.01 6.68 11.56
C LEU A 52 2.58 7.45 12.77
N PHE A 53 3.58 8.31 12.57
CA PHE A 53 4.02 9.28 13.58
C PHE A 53 3.40 10.68 13.40
N GLY A 54 2.60 10.86 12.35
CA GLY A 54 1.88 12.09 12.07
C GLY A 54 0.53 12.17 12.76
N THR A 55 -0.32 13.06 12.24
CA THR A 55 -1.68 13.28 12.68
C THR A 55 -2.66 12.28 12.06
N ASP A 56 -3.82 12.08 12.71
CA ASP A 56 -4.91 11.27 12.14
C ASP A 56 -5.31 11.71 10.73
N THR A 57 -5.26 13.01 10.44
CA THR A 57 -5.57 13.54 9.11
C THR A 57 -4.57 13.05 8.05
N GLU A 58 -3.28 13.06 8.38
CA GLU A 58 -2.23 12.57 7.47
C GLU A 58 -2.35 11.07 7.23
N ILE A 59 -2.64 10.29 8.30
CA ILE A 59 -2.87 8.84 8.20
C ILE A 59 -4.06 8.56 7.28
N LYS A 60 -5.19 9.21 7.51
CA LYS A 60 -6.40 9.04 6.68
C LYS A 60 -6.18 9.46 5.23
N SER A 61 -5.43 10.55 5.02
CA SER A 61 -5.09 11.02 3.67
C SER A 61 -4.23 10.00 2.91
N ALA A 62 -3.24 9.40 3.56
CA ALA A 62 -2.38 8.39 2.93
C ALA A 62 -3.16 7.12 2.57
N VAL A 63 -4.09 6.70 3.44
CA VAL A 63 -5.02 5.58 3.17
C VAL A 63 -5.92 5.89 1.97
N ASN A 64 -6.55 7.08 1.96
CA ASN A 64 -7.41 7.50 0.85
C ASN A 64 -6.67 7.47 -0.47
N GLN A 65 -5.44 7.99 -0.50
CA GLN A 65 -4.63 8.00 -1.71
C GLN A 65 -4.37 6.59 -2.24
N CYS A 66 -4.00 5.64 -1.38
CA CYS A 66 -3.77 4.26 -1.80
C CYS A 66 -5.04 3.62 -2.40
N ILE A 67 -6.20 3.88 -1.79
CA ILE A 67 -7.50 3.37 -2.26
C ILE A 67 -7.88 4.02 -3.60
N GLU A 68 -7.73 5.34 -3.73
CA GLU A 68 -8.02 6.08 -4.97
C GLU A 68 -7.10 5.68 -6.13
N GLU A 69 -5.87 5.25 -5.84
CA GLU A 69 -4.94 4.70 -6.82
C GLU A 69 -5.22 3.22 -7.16
N GLY A 70 -6.17 2.59 -6.46
CA GLY A 70 -6.69 1.26 -6.78
C GLY A 70 -5.86 0.12 -6.19
N VAL A 71 -5.38 0.26 -4.95
CA VAL A 71 -4.75 -0.85 -4.23
C VAL A 71 -5.77 -1.94 -3.89
N ASP A 72 -5.39 -3.21 -4.05
CA ASP A 72 -6.28 -4.34 -3.74
C ASP A 72 -6.23 -4.72 -2.25
N ILE A 73 -5.03 -4.64 -1.66
CA ILE A 73 -4.78 -4.96 -0.26
C ILE A 73 -4.05 -3.79 0.38
N LEU A 74 -4.77 -2.95 1.13
CA LEU A 74 -4.14 -1.83 1.80
C LEU A 74 -3.20 -2.32 2.90
N ASN A 75 -1.97 -1.84 2.88
CA ASN A 75 -0.95 -2.13 3.89
C ASN A 75 0.06 -0.97 3.95
N VAL A 76 0.88 -0.96 5.00
CA VAL A 76 2.10 -0.16 5.00
C VAL A 76 3.08 -0.70 3.95
N GLY A 77 3.86 0.20 3.34
CA GLY A 77 4.86 -0.13 2.33
C GLY A 77 6.11 -0.82 2.88
N ASN A 78 6.21 -0.98 4.20
CA ASN A 78 7.19 -1.79 4.93
C ASN A 78 6.70 -2.00 6.37
N GLY A 79 7.43 -2.71 7.23
CA GLY A 79 7.02 -2.95 8.61
C GLY A 79 6.75 -1.67 9.42
N VAL A 80 5.78 -1.74 10.33
CA VAL A 80 5.54 -0.71 11.34
C VAL A 80 6.81 -0.54 12.18
N ILE A 81 7.21 0.71 12.39
CA ILE A 81 8.48 1.06 13.03
C ILE A 81 8.32 0.93 14.55
N GLN A 82 9.37 0.46 15.23
CA GLN A 82 9.36 0.42 16.70
C GLN A 82 9.15 1.82 17.27
N GLY A 83 8.22 1.95 18.21
CA GLY A 83 7.85 3.23 18.82
C GLY A 83 6.73 3.97 18.10
N THR A 84 6.18 3.44 17.00
CA THR A 84 4.93 3.94 16.42
C THR A 84 3.81 3.88 17.47
N PRO A 85 3.06 4.97 17.70
CA PRO A 85 1.92 4.97 18.59
C PRO A 85 0.87 3.93 18.17
N GLU A 86 0.43 3.08 19.10
CA GLU A 86 -0.58 2.05 18.81
C GLU A 86 -1.91 2.67 18.34
N GLU A 87 -2.26 3.85 18.86
CA GLU A 87 -3.45 4.60 18.45
C GLU A 87 -3.41 5.00 16.97
N ALA A 88 -2.23 5.38 16.45
CA ALA A 88 -2.06 5.73 15.04
C ALA A 88 -2.26 4.51 14.13
N VAL A 89 -1.79 3.34 14.56
CA VAL A 89 -2.06 2.07 13.89
C VAL A 89 -3.56 1.76 13.91
N GLY A 90 -4.22 2.01 15.05
CA GLY A 90 -5.68 1.93 15.21
C GLY A 90 -6.42 2.85 14.22
N THR A 91 -6.03 4.12 14.13
CA THR A 91 -6.61 5.09 13.18
C THR A 91 -6.50 4.60 11.74
N LEU A 92 -5.35 4.04 11.34
CA LEU A 92 -5.20 3.45 10.00
C LEU A 92 -6.18 2.30 9.80
N PHE A 93 -6.23 1.34 10.72
CA PHE A 93 -7.10 0.17 10.60
C PHE A 93 -8.59 0.52 10.58
N ASP A 94 -9.04 1.39 11.48
CA ASP A 94 -10.44 1.79 11.58
C ASP A 94 -10.87 2.57 10.35
N HIS A 95 -9.99 3.43 9.83
CA HIS A 95 -10.27 4.17 8.61
C HIS A 95 -10.37 3.24 7.39
N VAL A 96 -9.46 2.28 7.23
CA VAL A 96 -9.56 1.26 6.15
C VAL A 96 -10.86 0.45 6.26
N LYS A 97 -11.26 0.05 7.46
CA LYS A 97 -12.50 -0.71 7.68
C LYS A 97 -13.77 0.11 7.45
N SER A 98 -13.67 1.43 7.45
CA SER A 98 -14.82 2.31 7.16
C SER A 98 -15.21 2.32 5.68
N PHE A 99 -14.32 1.88 4.78
CA PHE A 99 -14.64 1.70 3.38
C PHE A 99 -15.46 0.42 3.16
N GLU A 100 -16.53 0.53 2.37
CA GLU A 100 -17.27 -0.65 1.95
C GLU A 100 -16.42 -1.52 1.01
N LYS A 101 -16.55 -2.84 1.12
CA LYS A 101 -15.89 -3.76 0.18
C LYS A 101 -16.43 -3.51 -1.23
N VAL A 102 -15.63 -2.87 -2.08
CA VAL A 102 -15.90 -2.81 -3.51
C VAL A 102 -15.66 -4.21 -4.09
N HIS A 103 -16.70 -5.05 -4.07
CA HIS A 103 -16.70 -6.26 -4.87
C HIS A 103 -16.87 -5.83 -6.32
N THR A 104 -15.81 -5.97 -7.12
CA THR A 104 -15.89 -5.89 -8.58
C THR A 104 -15.49 -7.24 -9.16
#